data_AF-A0A512IDM6-F1
#
_entry.id   AF-A0A512IDM6-F1
#
_cell.length_a   1.000
_cell.length_b   1.000
_cell.length_c   1.000
_cell.angle_alpha   90.00
_cell.angle_beta   90.00
_cell.angle_gamma   90.00
#
_symmetry.space_group_name_H-M   'P 1'
#
loop_
_entity.id
_entity.type
_entity.pdbx_description
1 polymer ?
#
loop_
_entity_poly.entity_id
_entity_poly.type
_entity_poly.pdbx_seq_one_letter_code
_entity_poly.pdbx_strand_id
1 'polypeptide(L)'
;MALTSSVKEELSRLEIKKSSERRAELSALLRFAGGLHIVSGRIVVEAEVDLGATARRARRAIAEVFGHESEIVVVSGGGLRRGSSYVVRVVQDGEALARRTGLLDSRGRPVRGLPPAVVNGAVADAEAVLRGAFLAHGSLTEPGRSAAMEFTCPGPEAALALVGAARRLGVLAKAREVRGVDRVVVRDGDAIAALLTRMGAHQTLLQWEDRRMRKEVRATANRLANFDDANLRRSAQAAVAAGARVERALEILGDEVPEHLRQAGELRLSNKQASLDELGRLADPPLTKDAVAGRIRRLLAMADRRAEELGIPGTDAGVAADAMPS
;
A
#
# COMPACT_ATOMS: atom_id res chain seq x y z
N MET A 1 14.57 0.73 7.18
CA MET A 1 13.13 1.05 7.06
C MET A 1 12.92 2.46 7.63
N ALA A 2 13.10 3.50 6.80
CA ALA A 2 13.14 4.89 7.29
C ALA A 2 11.89 5.29 8.09
N LEU A 3 10.69 4.99 7.58
CA LEU A 3 9.43 5.32 8.25
C LEU A 3 9.26 4.64 9.61
N THR A 4 9.69 3.38 9.75
CA THR A 4 9.64 2.68 11.04
C THR A 4 10.49 3.40 12.08
N SER A 5 11.72 3.77 11.73
CA SER A 5 12.61 4.53 12.60
C SER A 5 12.01 5.89 12.96
N SER A 6 11.43 6.61 11.99
CA SER A 6 10.75 7.89 12.22
C SER A 6 9.60 7.79 13.23
N VAL A 7 8.73 6.77 13.09
CA VAL A 7 7.64 6.53 14.07
C VAL A 7 8.23 6.27 15.45
N LYS A 8 9.22 5.36 15.57
CA LYS A 8 9.82 5.02 16.88
C LYS A 8 10.48 6.23 17.53
N GLU A 9 11.20 7.04 16.75
CA GLU A 9 11.82 8.27 17.22
C GLU A 9 10.80 9.28 17.73
N GLU A 10 9.73 9.52 16.97
CA GLU A 10 8.66 10.43 17.34
C GLU A 10 7.95 9.97 18.62
N LEU A 11 7.53 8.70 18.66
CA LEU A 11 6.86 8.11 19.81
C LEU A 11 7.75 8.07 21.06
N SER A 12 9.07 7.91 20.89
CA SER A 12 10.00 7.92 22.03
C SER A 12 10.06 9.27 22.76
N ARG A 13 9.79 10.37 22.04
CA ARG A 13 9.78 11.76 22.55
C ARG A 13 8.41 12.24 23.02
N LEU A 14 7.34 11.50 22.70
CA LEU A 14 5.98 11.87 23.07
C LEU A 14 5.79 11.93 24.59
N GLU A 15 5.38 13.08 25.11
CA GLU A 15 5.18 13.25 26.55
C GLU A 15 3.82 12.70 26.99
N ILE A 16 3.81 11.83 28.01
CA ILE A 16 2.59 11.24 28.57
C ILE A 16 2.50 11.62 30.04
N LYS A 17 1.43 12.32 30.39
CA LYS A 17 1.23 12.85 31.75
C LYS A 17 0.52 11.85 32.67
N LYS A 18 -0.44 11.08 32.15
CA LYS A 18 -1.23 10.17 32.99
C LYS A 18 -0.46 8.91 33.33
N SER A 19 -0.45 8.56 34.62
CA SER A 19 0.25 7.37 35.12
C SER A 19 -0.31 6.07 34.53
N SER A 20 -1.64 5.95 34.33
CA SER A 20 -2.25 4.74 33.74
C SER A 20 -1.71 4.45 32.33
N GLU A 21 -1.62 5.47 31.48
CA GLU A 21 -1.12 5.38 30.12
C GLU A 21 0.37 5.00 30.11
N ARG A 22 1.19 5.62 30.98
CA ARG A 22 2.61 5.25 31.13
C ARG A 22 2.79 3.80 31.59
N ARG A 23 1.94 3.32 32.51
CA ARG A 23 1.93 1.92 32.97
C ARG A 23 1.54 0.97 31.84
N ALA A 24 0.49 1.30 31.09
CA ALA A 24 0.00 0.49 29.98
C ALA A 24 1.03 0.39 28.85
N GLU A 25 1.67 1.51 28.49
CA GLU A 25 2.74 1.55 27.50
C GLU A 25 3.93 0.69 27.92
N LEU A 26 4.44 0.85 29.16
CA LEU A 26 5.59 0.09 29.62
C LEU A 26 5.24 -1.41 29.72
N SER A 27 4.05 -1.75 30.21
CA SER A 27 3.62 -3.15 30.31
C SER A 27 3.59 -3.83 28.94
N ALA A 28 3.06 -3.13 27.92
CA ALA A 28 3.08 -3.61 26.55
C ALA A 28 4.50 -3.69 25.97
N LEU A 29 5.32 -2.64 26.16
CA LEU A 29 6.70 -2.63 25.69
C LEU A 29 7.50 -3.80 26.25
N LEU A 30 7.48 -4.00 27.57
CA LEU A 30 8.19 -5.10 28.21
C LEU A 30 7.70 -6.45 27.69
N ARG A 31 6.37 -6.68 27.64
CA ARG A 31 5.81 -7.92 27.10
C ARG A 31 6.32 -8.20 25.68
N PHE A 32 6.25 -7.21 24.80
CA PHE A 32 6.56 -7.40 23.38
C PHE A 32 8.06 -7.48 23.13
N ALA A 33 8.90 -6.92 24.00
CA ALA A 33 10.36 -6.94 23.90
C ALA A 33 11.03 -8.13 24.63
N GLY A 34 10.26 -9.14 25.06
CA GLY A 34 10.82 -10.32 25.74
C GLY A 34 11.00 -10.18 27.26
N GLY A 35 10.31 -9.23 27.88
CA GLY A 35 10.40 -8.71 29.26
C GLY A 35 10.67 -9.64 30.45
N LEU A 36 10.62 -10.96 30.34
CA LEU A 36 10.67 -11.87 31.47
C LEU A 36 11.70 -12.99 31.25
N HIS A 37 12.75 -12.97 32.05
CA HIS A 37 13.82 -13.96 32.03
C HIS A 37 14.04 -14.55 33.43
N ILE A 38 14.49 -15.80 33.46
CA ILE A 38 14.96 -16.45 34.69
C ILE A 38 16.46 -16.67 34.54
N VAL A 39 17.24 -15.98 35.36
CA VAL A 39 18.71 -16.06 35.35
C VAL A 39 19.15 -16.55 36.72
N SER A 40 19.79 -17.72 36.77
CA SER A 40 20.27 -18.34 38.01
C SER A 40 19.19 -18.44 39.11
N GLY A 41 17.96 -18.79 38.73
CA GLY A 41 16.81 -18.92 39.63
C GLY A 41 16.17 -17.59 40.08
N ARG A 42 16.62 -16.44 39.56
CA ARG A 42 16.04 -15.12 39.85
C ARG A 42 15.29 -14.58 38.64
N ILE A 43 14.17 -13.91 38.89
CA ILE A 43 13.41 -13.22 37.85
C ILE A 43 14.12 -11.91 37.52
N VAL A 44 14.45 -11.75 36.25
CA VAL A 44 15.05 -10.54 35.68
C VAL A 44 14.11 -10.03 34.59
N VAL A 45 13.90 -8.71 34.57
CA VAL A 45 13.13 -8.07 33.50
C VAL A 45 14.10 -7.45 32.51
N GLU A 46 14.09 -7.91 31.26
CA GLU A 46 14.90 -7.37 30.16
C GLU A 46 14.03 -7.02 28.96
N ALA A 47 14.25 -5.85 28.37
CA ALA A 47 13.60 -5.44 27.13
C ALA A 47 14.64 -5.03 26.10
N GLU A 48 14.71 -5.77 24.99
CA GLU A 48 15.54 -5.42 23.84
C GLU A 48 14.78 -4.49 22.89
N VAL A 49 15.36 -3.32 22.60
CA VAL A 49 14.82 -2.35 21.65
C VAL A 49 15.89 -1.88 20.66
N ASP A 50 15.47 -1.41 19.50
CA ASP A 50 16.35 -1.02 18.38
C ASP A 50 16.72 0.48 18.37
N LEU A 51 16.23 1.27 19.34
CA LEU A 51 16.47 2.70 19.43
C LEU A 51 16.82 3.12 20.86
N GLY A 52 17.95 3.81 21.02
CA GLY A 52 18.40 4.28 22.34
C GLY A 52 17.43 5.26 23.03
N ALA A 53 16.65 6.02 22.26
CA ALA A 53 15.61 6.88 22.80
C ALA A 53 14.46 6.08 23.44
N THR A 54 14.05 4.97 22.82
CA THR A 54 13.09 4.02 23.40
C THR A 54 13.63 3.40 24.68
N ALA A 55 14.91 3.01 24.71
CA ALA A 55 15.54 2.46 25.92
C ALA A 55 15.56 3.47 27.07
N ARG A 56 15.94 4.72 26.81
CA ARG A 56 15.91 5.80 27.82
C ARG A 56 14.50 6.08 28.33
N ARG A 57 13.51 6.06 27.43
CA ARG A 57 12.10 6.23 27.79
C ARG A 57 11.62 5.10 28.71
N ALA A 58 11.92 3.85 28.37
CA ALA A 58 11.58 2.71 29.21
C ALA A 58 12.25 2.80 30.58
N ARG A 59 13.56 3.08 30.66
CA ARG A 59 14.28 3.33 31.92
C ARG A 59 13.61 4.41 32.77
N ARG A 60 13.27 5.56 32.17
CA ARG A 60 12.57 6.65 32.86
C ARG A 60 11.20 6.22 33.39
N ALA A 61 10.45 5.44 32.62
CA ALA A 61 9.16 4.92 33.07
C ALA A 61 9.31 3.89 34.20
N ILE A 62 10.30 3.01 34.13
CA ILE A 62 10.61 2.05 35.20
C ILE A 62 10.92 2.81 36.52
N ALA A 63 11.78 3.83 36.45
CA ALA A 63 12.13 4.64 37.62
C ALA A 63 10.95 5.47 38.15
N GLU A 64 10.33 6.31 37.31
CA GLU A 64 9.33 7.28 37.79
C GLU A 64 7.96 6.67 38.11
N VAL A 65 7.56 5.61 37.41
CA VAL A 65 6.23 5.00 37.57
C VAL A 65 6.27 3.78 38.49
N PHE A 66 7.37 3.03 38.41
CA PHE A 66 7.53 1.79 39.17
C PHE A 66 8.57 1.89 40.29
N GLY A 67 9.39 2.94 40.37
CA GLY A 67 10.32 3.12 41.49
C GLY A 67 11.43 2.07 41.52
N HIS A 68 11.81 1.52 40.35
CA HIS A 68 12.91 0.56 40.25
C HIS A 68 14.06 1.16 39.45
N GLU A 69 15.29 0.80 39.83
CA GLU A 69 16.49 1.13 39.06
C GLU A 69 16.64 0.15 37.88
N SER A 70 17.14 0.66 36.76
CA SER A 70 17.39 -0.16 35.56
C SER A 70 18.67 0.25 34.85
N GLU A 71 19.38 -0.73 34.33
CA GLU A 71 20.58 -0.56 33.52
C GLU A 71 20.22 -0.53 32.03
N ILE A 72 21.01 0.20 31.22
CA ILE A 72 20.94 0.11 29.76
C ILE A 72 22.26 -0.46 29.27
N VAL A 73 22.20 -1.63 28.64
CA VAL A 73 23.35 -2.28 28.00
C VAL A 73 23.23 -2.07 26.49
N VAL A 74 24.31 -1.60 25.87
CA VAL A 74 24.38 -1.51 24.40
C VAL A 74 24.91 -2.82 23.86
N VAL A 75 24.13 -3.46 23.00
CA VAL A 75 24.51 -4.68 22.30
C VAL A 75 24.85 -4.32 20.87
N SER A 76 26.13 -4.35 20.53
CA SER A 76 26.58 -4.12 19.16
C SER A 76 26.03 -5.19 18.24
N GLY A 77 25.43 -4.78 17.12
CA GLY A 77 24.92 -5.72 16.13
C GLY A 77 26.05 -6.57 15.54
N GLY A 78 25.95 -7.89 15.68
CA GLY A 78 26.80 -8.85 14.99
C GLY A 78 26.22 -9.29 13.65
N GLY A 79 27.07 -9.45 12.63
CA GLY A 79 26.71 -10.08 11.35
C GLY A 79 25.60 -9.38 10.55
N LEU A 80 24.54 -10.13 10.20
CA LEU A 80 23.45 -9.72 9.30
C LEU A 80 22.48 -8.68 9.92
N ARG A 81 22.53 -8.45 11.23
CA ARG A 81 21.77 -7.39 11.92
C ARG A 81 22.54 -6.07 11.81
N ARG A 82 22.08 -5.18 10.95
CA ARG A 82 22.59 -3.80 10.86
C ARG A 82 22.01 -2.95 12.00
N GLY A 83 22.85 -2.55 12.94
CA GLY A 83 22.53 -1.59 14.01
C GLY A 83 22.74 -2.15 15.41
N SER A 84 23.03 -1.28 16.38
CA SER A 84 23.07 -1.65 17.80
C SER A 84 21.66 -1.86 18.35
N SER A 85 21.47 -2.84 19.21
CA SER A 85 20.29 -2.95 20.06
C SER A 85 20.61 -2.49 21.48
N TYR A 86 19.57 -2.15 22.24
CA TYR A 86 19.67 -1.62 23.59
C TYR A 86 18.83 -2.50 24.49
N VAL A 87 19.45 -3.07 25.51
CA VAL A 87 18.77 -3.91 26.50
C VAL A 87 18.57 -3.08 27.76
N VAL A 88 17.32 -2.82 28.10
CA VAL A 88 16.95 -2.21 29.39
C VAL A 88 16.69 -3.35 30.38
N ARG A 89 17.44 -3.38 31.48
CA ARG A 89 17.40 -4.51 32.42
C ARG A 89 17.19 -4.07 33.87
N VAL A 90 16.34 -4.83 34.56
CA VAL A 90 16.10 -4.73 36.01
C VAL A 90 16.45 -6.08 36.63
N VAL A 91 17.62 -6.13 37.28
CA VAL A 91 18.15 -7.34 37.94
C VAL A 91 17.67 -7.40 39.40
N GLN A 92 17.84 -6.30 40.13
CA GLN A 92 17.30 -6.14 41.47
C GLN A 92 15.81 -5.84 41.37
N ASP A 93 14.98 -6.48 42.20
CA ASP A 93 13.52 -6.31 42.20
C ASP A 93 12.79 -6.67 40.89
N GLY A 94 13.42 -7.49 40.02
CA GLY A 94 12.82 -7.92 38.75
C GLY A 94 11.46 -8.60 38.93
N GLU A 95 11.30 -9.43 39.96
CA GLU A 95 10.00 -10.04 40.29
C GLU A 95 8.93 -9.00 40.66
N ALA A 96 9.29 -7.99 41.46
CA ALA A 96 8.36 -6.95 41.88
C ALA A 96 7.90 -6.11 40.67
N LEU A 97 8.84 -5.75 39.79
CA LEU A 97 8.51 -5.08 38.54
C LEU A 97 7.62 -5.96 37.65
N ALA A 98 7.98 -7.24 37.47
CA ALA A 98 7.24 -8.18 36.63
C ALA A 98 5.79 -8.38 37.10
N ARG A 99 5.54 -8.43 38.41
CA ARG A 99 4.18 -8.47 38.96
C ARG A 99 3.42 -7.17 38.69
N ARG A 100 4.07 -6.00 38.88
CA ARG A 100 3.42 -4.68 38.72
C ARG A 100 3.13 -4.30 37.27
N THR A 101 3.93 -4.80 36.33
CA THR A 101 3.73 -4.64 34.87
C THR A 101 2.86 -5.76 34.28
N GLY A 102 2.51 -6.76 35.09
CA GLY A 102 1.65 -7.87 34.67
C GLY A 102 2.32 -8.84 33.70
N LEU A 103 3.65 -8.95 33.75
CA LEU A 103 4.40 -10.07 33.18
C LEU A 103 4.19 -11.34 34.01
N LEU A 104 4.00 -11.18 35.33
CA LEU A 104 3.61 -12.23 36.26
C LEU A 104 2.22 -11.96 36.85
N ASP A 105 1.45 -13.03 37.06
CA ASP A 105 0.20 -12.97 37.82
C ASP A 105 0.45 -12.93 39.34
N SER A 106 -0.62 -12.82 40.13
CA SER A 106 -0.53 -12.81 41.59
C SER A 106 0.06 -14.10 42.19
N ARG A 107 -0.02 -15.21 41.45
CA ARG A 107 0.53 -16.52 41.81
C ARG A 107 1.97 -16.71 41.31
N GLY A 108 2.59 -15.69 40.72
CA GLY A 108 3.95 -15.75 40.18
C GLY A 108 4.07 -16.52 38.86
N ARG A 109 2.96 -16.76 38.15
CA ARG A 109 2.98 -17.45 36.85
C ARG A 109 3.14 -16.43 35.71
N PRO A 110 3.89 -16.75 34.65
CA PRO A 110 3.95 -15.92 33.47
C PRO A 110 2.56 -15.70 32.88
N VAL A 111 2.18 -14.45 32.70
CA VAL A 111 1.04 -14.09 31.86
C VAL A 111 1.43 -14.48 30.41
N ARG A 112 0.47 -14.74 29.51
CA ARG A 112 0.75 -14.98 28.07
C ARG A 112 0.41 -13.81 27.15
N GLY A 113 -0.68 -13.10 27.43
CA GLY A 113 -1.09 -11.89 26.72
C GLY A 113 -0.72 -10.61 27.47
N LEU A 114 -1.62 -9.63 27.47
CA LEU A 114 -1.51 -8.46 28.33
C LEU A 114 -2.33 -8.65 29.62
N PRO A 115 -1.93 -8.02 30.73
CA PRO A 115 -2.66 -8.16 31.99
C PRO A 115 -4.09 -7.58 31.87
N PRO A 116 -5.10 -8.16 32.55
CA PRO A 116 -6.50 -7.72 32.44
C PRO A 116 -6.71 -6.23 32.75
N ALA A 117 -5.95 -5.67 33.70
CA ALA A 117 -6.02 -4.25 34.03
C ALA A 117 -5.63 -3.32 32.86
N VAL A 118 -4.74 -3.78 31.97
CA VAL A 118 -4.33 -3.04 30.77
C VAL A 118 -5.31 -3.27 29.63
N VAL A 119 -5.77 -4.51 29.44
CA VAL A 119 -6.76 -4.86 28.40
C VAL A 119 -8.09 -4.13 28.62
N ASN A 120 -8.56 -4.08 29.87
CA ASN A 120 -9.81 -3.45 30.28
C ASN A 120 -9.63 -1.97 30.68
N GLY A 121 -8.45 -1.38 30.47
CA GLY A 121 -8.16 0.01 30.80
C GLY A 121 -8.98 1.01 29.99
N ALA A 122 -8.75 2.31 30.19
CA ALA A 122 -9.39 3.37 29.40
C ALA A 122 -8.98 3.29 27.91
N VAL A 123 -9.67 4.04 27.04
CA VAL A 123 -9.33 4.09 25.61
C VAL A 123 -7.91 4.61 25.40
N ALA A 124 -7.48 5.60 26.20
CA ALA A 124 -6.10 6.11 26.18
C ALA A 124 -5.07 5.05 26.59
N ASP A 125 -5.43 4.09 27.44
CA ASP A 125 -4.55 2.98 27.79
C ASP A 125 -4.38 2.02 26.59
N ALA A 126 -5.40 1.87 25.73
CA ALA A 126 -5.27 1.09 24.48
C ALA A 126 -4.34 1.78 23.46
N GLU A 127 -4.37 3.11 23.38
CA GLU A 127 -3.40 3.89 22.58
C GLU A 127 -1.97 3.65 23.08
N ALA A 128 -1.80 3.68 24.41
CA ALA A 128 -0.53 3.40 25.07
C ALA A 128 -0.03 1.97 24.83
N VAL A 129 -0.92 0.98 24.85
CA VAL A 129 -0.58 -0.41 24.52
C VAL A 129 -0.02 -0.53 23.10
N LEU A 130 -0.71 0.05 22.11
CA LEU A 130 -0.25 0.02 20.72
C LEU A 130 1.08 0.73 20.53
N ARG A 131 1.27 1.88 21.19
CA ARG A 131 2.55 2.60 21.20
C ARG A 131 3.68 1.76 21.80
N GLY A 132 3.45 1.13 22.96
CA GLY A 132 4.43 0.25 23.60
C GLY A 132 4.80 -0.95 22.74
N ALA A 133 3.81 -1.60 22.13
CA ALA A 133 4.02 -2.71 21.20
C ALA A 133 4.77 -2.27 19.94
N PHE A 134 4.46 -1.08 19.40
CA PHE A 134 5.16 -0.53 18.23
C PHE A 134 6.63 -0.23 18.55
N LEU A 135 6.88 0.42 19.70
CA LEU A 135 8.23 0.76 20.16
C LEU A 135 9.12 -0.48 20.33
N ALA A 136 8.56 -1.59 20.84
CA ALA A 136 9.26 -2.87 20.93
C ALA A 136 9.56 -3.45 19.53
N HIS A 137 8.54 -3.94 18.83
CA HIS A 137 8.72 -4.68 17.57
C HIS A 137 7.66 -4.35 16.50
N GLY A 138 7.30 -3.07 16.43
CA GLY A 138 6.49 -2.50 15.36
C GLY A 138 7.29 -2.19 14.09
N SER A 139 6.62 -2.28 12.95
CA SER A 139 7.13 -1.82 11.66
C SER A 139 6.04 -1.12 10.84
N LEU A 140 6.48 -0.18 10.03
CA LEU A 140 5.66 0.55 9.06
C LEU A 140 6.37 0.54 7.71
N THR A 141 5.67 0.04 6.70
CA THR A 141 6.15 0.07 5.31
C THR A 141 5.73 1.36 4.60
N GLU A 142 6.36 1.61 3.46
CA GLU A 142 5.94 2.69 2.55
C GLU A 142 4.47 2.50 2.11
N PRO A 143 3.74 3.61 1.86
CA PRO A 143 2.38 3.55 1.31
C PRO A 143 2.37 2.93 -0.09
N GLY A 144 1.24 2.36 -0.51
CA GLY A 144 1.05 1.72 -1.82
C GLY A 144 0.44 0.33 -1.70
N ARG A 145 0.61 -0.52 -2.72
CA ARG A 145 -0.04 -1.84 -2.81
C ARG A 145 0.28 -2.78 -1.63
N SER A 146 1.49 -2.65 -1.07
CA SER A 146 1.97 -3.49 0.03
C SER A 146 2.08 -2.71 1.35
N ALA A 147 1.29 -1.64 1.51
CA ALA A 147 1.24 -0.89 2.75
C ALA A 147 0.81 -1.79 3.92
N ALA A 148 1.60 -1.78 4.99
CA ALA A 148 1.31 -2.49 6.21
C ALA A 148 1.93 -1.80 7.42
N MET A 149 1.17 -1.74 8.49
CA MET A 149 1.68 -1.61 9.86
C MET A 149 1.65 -2.99 10.50
N GLU A 150 2.79 -3.46 10.99
CA GLU A 150 2.91 -4.78 11.62
C GLU A 150 3.45 -4.68 13.05
N PHE A 151 3.03 -5.62 13.88
CA PHE A 151 3.51 -5.80 15.25
C PHE A 151 3.91 -7.25 15.43
N THR A 152 5.18 -7.51 15.71
CA THR A 152 5.64 -8.86 16.06
C THR A 152 5.23 -9.17 17.50
N CYS A 153 4.56 -10.30 17.70
CA CYS A 153 3.98 -10.68 18.99
C CYS A 153 4.73 -11.88 19.58
N PRO A 154 4.88 -11.96 20.92
CA PRO A 154 5.54 -13.08 21.58
C PRO A 154 4.68 -14.35 21.67
N GLY A 155 3.44 -14.31 21.18
CA GLY A 155 2.51 -15.43 21.17
C GLY A 155 1.09 -15.01 20.77
N PRO A 156 0.18 -15.97 20.56
CA PRO A 156 -1.15 -15.72 20.05
C PRO A 156 -2.02 -14.93 21.03
N GLU A 157 -1.87 -15.14 22.34
CA GLU A 157 -2.62 -14.40 23.36
C GLU A 157 -2.24 -12.91 23.39
N ALA A 158 -0.97 -12.58 23.16
CA ALA A 158 -0.51 -11.20 23.04
C ALA A 158 -1.01 -10.55 21.74
N ALA A 159 -1.03 -11.30 20.64
CA ALA A 159 -1.59 -10.85 19.37
C ALA A 159 -3.10 -10.55 19.50
N LEU A 160 -3.86 -11.43 20.13
CA LEU A 160 -5.29 -11.23 20.38
C LEU A 160 -5.56 -10.01 21.27
N ALA A 161 -4.76 -9.81 22.33
CA ALA A 161 -4.86 -8.62 23.17
C ALA A 161 -4.63 -7.32 22.37
N LEU A 162 -3.66 -7.32 21.45
CA LEU A 162 -3.36 -6.16 20.61
C LEU A 162 -4.43 -5.90 19.54
N VAL A 163 -5.01 -6.95 18.95
CA VAL A 163 -6.21 -6.83 18.08
C VAL A 163 -7.38 -6.22 18.86
N GLY A 164 -7.59 -6.65 20.11
CA GLY A 164 -8.57 -6.06 21.00
C GLY A 164 -8.33 -4.57 21.25
N ALA A 165 -7.07 -4.18 21.54
CA ALA A 165 -6.70 -2.78 21.71
C ALA A 165 -6.97 -1.95 20.44
N ALA A 166 -6.60 -2.44 19.26
CA ALA A 166 -6.88 -1.78 17.98
C ALA A 166 -8.39 -1.62 17.72
N ARG A 167 -9.18 -2.66 18.01
CA ARG A 167 -10.64 -2.63 17.86
C ARG A 167 -11.28 -1.56 18.75
N ARG A 168 -10.79 -1.38 19.97
CA ARG A 168 -11.25 -0.31 20.89
C ARG A 168 -10.97 1.10 20.36
N LEU A 169 -10.03 1.25 19.42
CA LEU A 169 -9.75 2.49 18.71
C LEU A 169 -10.52 2.60 17.37
N GLY A 170 -11.44 1.69 17.08
CA GLY A 170 -12.16 1.64 15.81
C GLY A 170 -11.33 1.11 14.63
N VAL A 171 -10.18 0.47 14.90
CA VAL A 171 -9.28 -0.02 13.85
C VAL A 171 -9.39 -1.55 13.70
N LEU A 172 -9.59 -1.99 12.47
CA LEU A 172 -9.58 -3.42 12.12
C LEU A 172 -8.15 -3.91 11.91
N ALA A 173 -7.63 -4.64 12.90
CA ALA A 173 -6.37 -5.36 12.82
C ALA A 173 -6.60 -6.87 12.72
N LYS A 174 -5.68 -7.58 12.06
CA LYS A 174 -5.74 -9.05 11.89
C LYS A 174 -4.52 -9.70 12.53
N ALA A 175 -4.75 -10.68 13.41
CA ALA A 175 -3.71 -11.60 13.87
C ALA A 175 -3.43 -12.66 12.79
N ARG A 176 -2.16 -13.00 12.60
CA ARG A 176 -1.71 -14.06 11.68
C ARG A 176 -0.39 -14.62 12.16
N GLU A 177 -0.14 -15.88 11.87
CA GLU A 177 1.17 -16.50 12.06
C GLU A 177 1.95 -16.43 10.74
N VAL A 178 3.22 -16.02 10.80
CA VAL A 178 4.12 -15.99 9.65
C VAL A 178 5.44 -16.64 10.05
N ARG A 179 5.73 -17.82 9.49
CA ARG A 179 6.96 -18.61 9.77
C ARG A 179 7.14 -18.89 11.26
N GLY A 180 6.09 -19.32 11.96
CA GLY A 180 6.15 -19.61 13.40
C GLY A 180 6.16 -18.37 14.30
N VAL A 181 5.93 -17.18 13.76
CA VAL A 181 5.91 -15.92 14.51
C VAL A 181 4.54 -15.26 14.40
N ASP A 182 3.90 -15.05 15.53
CA ASP A 182 2.64 -14.31 15.62
C ASP A 182 2.84 -12.84 15.27
N ARG A 183 1.93 -12.31 14.45
CA ARG A 183 1.93 -10.91 14.01
C ARG A 183 0.52 -10.36 14.04
N VAL A 184 0.41 -9.08 14.40
CA VAL A 184 -0.79 -8.28 14.14
C VAL A 184 -0.51 -7.34 12.99
N VAL A 185 -1.40 -7.29 12.01
CA VAL A 185 -1.22 -6.50 10.79
C VAL A 185 -2.44 -5.66 10.46
N VAL A 186 -2.18 -4.42 10.07
CA VAL A 186 -3.14 -3.48 9.50
C VAL A 186 -2.64 -3.11 8.10
N ARG A 187 -3.49 -3.29 7.09
CA ARG A 187 -3.14 -3.05 5.67
C ARG A 187 -3.91 -1.90 5.04
N ASP A 188 -5.06 -1.58 5.59
CA ASP A 188 -5.87 -0.47 5.10
C ASP A 188 -5.18 0.86 5.41
N GLY A 189 -5.09 1.74 4.42
CA GLY A 189 -4.33 2.98 4.53
C GLY A 189 -4.92 3.94 5.56
N ASP A 190 -6.24 4.04 5.61
CA ASP A 190 -6.94 4.93 6.54
C ASP A 190 -6.86 4.38 7.97
N ALA A 191 -6.91 3.07 8.13
CA ALA A 191 -6.65 2.40 9.40
C ALA A 191 -5.21 2.59 9.90
N ILE A 192 -4.21 2.56 9.01
CA ILE A 192 -2.81 2.88 9.36
C ILE A 192 -2.70 4.33 9.80
N ALA A 193 -3.32 5.25 9.06
CA ALA A 193 -3.34 6.68 9.39
C ALA A 193 -4.00 6.97 10.74
N ALA A 194 -5.12 6.28 11.01
CA ALA A 194 -5.81 6.33 12.29
C ALA A 194 -4.88 5.83 13.42
N LEU A 195 -4.20 4.70 13.28
CA LEU A 195 -3.27 4.22 14.31
C LEU A 195 -2.10 5.17 14.54
N LEU A 196 -1.50 5.73 13.50
CA LEU A 196 -0.43 6.73 13.65
C LEU A 196 -0.92 7.96 14.44
N THR A 197 -2.13 8.43 14.13
CA THR A 197 -2.77 9.53 14.87
C THR A 197 -2.98 9.16 16.33
N ARG A 198 -3.57 8.00 16.61
CA ARG A 198 -3.91 7.56 17.97
C ARG A 198 -2.68 7.24 18.81
N MET A 199 -1.59 6.77 18.21
CA MET A 199 -0.33 6.56 18.91
C MET A 199 0.43 7.86 19.19
N GLY A 200 0.14 8.94 18.44
CA GLY A 200 0.80 10.25 18.57
C GLY A 200 1.95 10.49 17.58
N ALA A 201 2.00 9.74 16.48
CA ALA A 201 3.03 9.86 15.43
C ALA A 201 2.57 10.79 14.28
N HIS A 202 2.21 12.03 14.61
CA HIS A 202 1.59 12.97 13.67
C HIS A 202 2.55 13.46 12.57
N GLN A 203 3.81 13.70 12.88
CA GLN A 203 4.81 14.13 11.91
C GLN A 203 5.10 13.02 10.91
N THR A 204 5.22 11.78 11.39
CA THR A 204 5.42 10.64 10.52
C THR A 204 4.18 10.34 9.68
N LEU A 205 2.98 10.56 10.21
CA LEU A 205 1.73 10.47 9.45
C LEU A 205 1.72 11.45 8.27
N LEU A 206 2.08 12.72 8.48
CA LEU A 206 2.12 13.72 7.40
C LEU A 206 3.07 13.28 6.27
N GLN A 207 4.24 12.75 6.63
CA GLN A 207 5.18 12.22 5.64
C GLN A 207 4.64 10.98 4.91
N TRP A 208 3.91 10.12 5.64
CA TRP A 208 3.32 8.93 5.07
C TRP A 208 2.18 9.27 4.09
N GLU A 209 1.32 10.22 4.44
CA GLU A 209 0.23 10.71 3.59
C GLU A 209 0.73 11.47 2.36
N ASP A 210 1.75 12.33 2.49
CA ASP A 210 2.38 13.00 1.32
C ASP A 210 2.92 11.95 0.32
N ARG A 211 3.57 10.89 0.83
CA ARG A 211 4.03 9.79 -0.03
C ARG A 211 2.88 8.99 -0.64
N ARG A 212 1.77 8.79 0.08
CA ARG A 212 0.56 8.12 -0.42
C ARG A 212 -0.06 8.91 -1.57
N MET A 213 -0.29 10.20 -1.36
CA MET A 213 -0.84 11.13 -2.36
C MET A 213 0.02 11.18 -3.62
N ARG A 214 1.35 11.34 -3.49
CA ARG A 214 2.26 11.33 -4.65
C ARG A 214 2.19 10.05 -5.47
N LYS A 215 2.05 8.89 -4.81
CA LYS A 215 1.89 7.61 -5.50
C LYS A 215 0.55 7.50 -6.21
N GLU A 216 -0.52 8.01 -5.61
CA GLU A 216 -1.85 8.02 -6.23
C GLU A 216 -1.88 8.91 -7.49
N VAL A 217 -1.32 10.12 -7.41
CA VAL A 217 -1.20 11.03 -8.56
C VAL A 217 -0.42 10.36 -9.70
N ARG A 218 0.73 9.75 -9.40
CA ARG A 218 1.52 9.01 -10.39
C ARG A 218 0.77 7.83 -10.98
N ALA A 219 0.05 7.07 -10.16
CA ALA A 219 -0.75 5.93 -10.63
C ALA A 219 -1.89 6.36 -11.56
N THR A 220 -2.50 7.52 -11.30
CA THR A 220 -3.52 8.12 -12.17
C THR A 220 -2.93 8.65 -13.47
N ALA A 221 -1.80 9.36 -13.42
CA ALA A 221 -1.09 9.83 -14.62
C ALA A 221 -0.64 8.67 -15.52
N ASN A 222 -0.11 7.59 -14.93
CA ASN A 222 0.29 6.41 -15.69
C ASN A 222 -0.91 5.69 -16.32
N ARG A 223 -2.05 5.63 -15.62
CA ARG A 223 -3.29 5.06 -16.16
C ARG A 223 -3.79 5.86 -17.36
N LEU A 224 -3.73 7.20 -17.29
CA LEU A 224 -4.12 8.07 -18.39
C LEU A 224 -3.18 7.91 -19.59
N ALA A 225 -1.87 7.96 -19.38
CA ALA A 225 -0.89 7.79 -20.44
C ALA A 225 -1.03 6.44 -21.16
N ASN A 226 -1.24 5.34 -20.41
CA ASN A 226 -1.48 4.02 -20.98
C ASN A 226 -2.80 3.95 -21.77
N PHE A 227 -3.83 4.67 -21.34
CA PHE A 227 -5.11 4.74 -22.03
C PHE A 227 -4.98 5.50 -23.36
N ASP A 228 -4.26 6.62 -23.36
CA ASP A 228 -4.02 7.42 -24.56
C ASP A 228 -3.18 6.65 -25.59
N ASP A 229 -2.12 5.98 -25.15
CA ASP A 229 -1.29 5.11 -26.01
C ASP A 229 -2.12 3.97 -26.63
N ALA A 230 -2.92 3.26 -25.82
CA ALA A 230 -3.79 2.20 -26.30
C ALA A 230 -4.86 2.70 -27.28
N ASN A 231 -5.40 3.90 -27.07
CA ASN A 231 -6.37 4.50 -27.99
C ASN A 231 -5.73 4.94 -29.30
N LEU A 232 -4.54 5.55 -29.25
CA LEU A 232 -3.78 5.96 -30.42
C LEU A 232 -3.44 4.74 -31.28
N ARG A 233 -2.92 3.67 -30.67
CA ARG A 233 -2.58 2.42 -31.35
C ARG A 233 -3.81 1.78 -32.01
N ARG A 234 -4.94 1.66 -31.31
CA ARG A 234 -6.18 1.11 -31.88
C ARG A 234 -6.71 1.95 -33.03
N SER A 235 -6.67 3.29 -32.90
CA SER A 235 -7.13 4.21 -33.94
C SER A 235 -6.25 4.14 -35.19
N ALA A 236 -4.93 4.05 -35.01
CA ALA A 236 -3.98 3.89 -36.11
C ALA A 236 -4.19 2.55 -36.84
N GLN A 237 -4.36 1.44 -36.11
CA GLN A 237 -4.66 0.13 -36.71
C GLN A 237 -5.98 0.14 -37.51
N ALA A 238 -7.02 0.75 -36.95
CA ALA A 238 -8.31 0.90 -37.65
C ALA A 238 -8.19 1.79 -38.90
N ALA A 239 -7.38 2.86 -38.86
CA ALA A 239 -7.13 3.73 -40.01
C ALA A 239 -6.40 2.99 -41.14
N VAL A 240 -5.39 2.18 -40.81
CA VAL A 240 -4.66 1.34 -41.78
C VAL A 240 -5.59 0.31 -42.41
N ALA A 241 -6.37 -0.42 -41.60
CA ALA A 241 -7.33 -1.41 -42.09
C ALA A 241 -8.40 -0.76 -42.99
N ALA A 242 -8.94 0.39 -42.58
CA ALA A 242 -9.90 1.15 -43.39
C ALA A 242 -9.27 1.64 -44.71
N GLY A 243 -8.00 2.03 -44.70
CA GLY A 243 -7.25 2.41 -45.90
C GLY A 243 -7.18 1.27 -46.91
N ALA A 244 -6.76 0.08 -46.49
CA ALA A 244 -6.67 -1.10 -47.36
C ALA A 244 -8.04 -1.49 -47.96
N ARG A 245 -9.11 -1.43 -47.15
CA ARG A 245 -10.48 -1.69 -47.63
C ARG A 245 -10.96 -0.66 -48.65
N VAL A 246 -10.64 0.62 -48.42
CA VAL A 246 -11.01 1.70 -49.32
C VAL A 246 -10.25 1.59 -50.65
N GLU A 247 -8.97 1.23 -50.62
CA GLU A 247 -8.17 0.95 -51.82
C GLU A 247 -8.86 -0.12 -52.66
N ARG A 248 -9.20 -1.26 -52.03
CA ARG A 248 -9.92 -2.34 -52.67
C ARG A 248 -11.32 -1.93 -53.18
N ALA A 249 -12.03 -1.10 -52.43
CA ALA A 249 -13.36 -0.63 -52.82
C ALA A 249 -13.32 0.23 -54.10
N LEU A 250 -12.31 1.08 -54.24
CA LEU A 250 -12.12 1.90 -55.44
C LEU A 250 -11.73 1.04 -56.65
N GLU A 251 -10.94 -0.03 -56.46
CA GLU A 251 -10.65 -1.00 -57.52
C GLU A 251 -11.90 -1.74 -58.03
N ILE A 252 -12.76 -2.19 -57.10
CA ILE A 252 -13.96 -2.97 -57.44
C ILE A 252 -14.99 -2.12 -58.20
N LEU A 253 -15.20 -0.88 -57.76
CA LEU A 253 -16.24 0.00 -58.29
C LEU A 253 -15.79 0.81 -59.52
N GLY A 254 -14.48 1.05 -59.69
CA GLY A 254 -13.95 1.79 -60.83
C GLY A 254 -14.63 3.15 -61.02
N ASP A 255 -15.21 3.38 -62.20
CA ASP A 255 -15.89 4.64 -62.55
C ASP A 255 -17.32 4.76 -61.97
N GLU A 256 -17.89 3.68 -61.42
CA GLU A 256 -19.26 3.66 -60.89
C GLU A 256 -19.40 4.33 -59.51
N VAL A 257 -18.29 4.76 -58.88
CA VAL A 257 -18.29 5.39 -57.55
C VAL A 257 -18.87 6.82 -57.63
N PRO A 258 -19.91 7.16 -56.85
CA PRO A 258 -20.38 8.54 -56.71
C PRO A 258 -19.26 9.47 -56.22
N GLU A 259 -19.15 10.65 -56.83
CA GLU A 259 -18.06 11.61 -56.61
C GLU A 259 -17.80 11.92 -55.11
N HIS A 260 -18.86 12.18 -54.35
CA HIS A 260 -18.76 12.48 -52.91
C HIS A 260 -18.23 11.31 -52.05
N LEU A 261 -18.32 10.06 -52.54
CA LEU A 261 -17.75 8.87 -51.91
C LEU A 261 -16.31 8.64 -52.37
N ARG A 262 -16.02 8.87 -53.66
CA ARG A 262 -14.68 8.81 -54.24
C ARG A 262 -13.73 9.76 -53.52
N GLN A 263 -14.13 11.02 -53.36
CA GLN A 263 -13.37 12.04 -52.62
C GLN A 263 -13.02 11.60 -51.19
N ALA A 264 -13.98 10.99 -50.48
CA ALA A 264 -13.73 10.49 -49.12
C ALA A 264 -12.77 9.28 -49.10
N GLY A 265 -12.82 8.43 -50.13
CA GLY A 265 -11.92 7.31 -50.30
C GLY A 265 -10.48 7.76 -50.59
N GLU A 266 -10.30 8.62 -51.58
CA GLU A 266 -9.00 9.20 -51.94
C GLU A 266 -8.37 9.99 -50.77
N LEU A 267 -9.20 10.70 -50.00
CA LEU A 267 -8.75 11.42 -48.81
C LEU A 267 -8.22 10.47 -47.73
N ARG A 268 -8.84 9.29 -47.56
CA ARG A 268 -8.36 8.23 -46.65
C ARG A 268 -7.07 7.58 -47.16
N LEU A 269 -6.92 7.39 -48.47
CA LEU A 269 -5.71 6.79 -49.06
C LEU A 269 -4.50 7.72 -49.04
N SER A 270 -4.72 9.01 -49.28
CA SER A 270 -3.68 10.04 -49.18
C SER A 270 -3.22 10.29 -47.74
N ASN A 271 -4.07 9.99 -46.75
CA ASN A 271 -3.80 10.22 -45.33
C ASN A 271 -4.02 8.94 -44.49
N LYS A 272 -3.22 7.90 -44.77
CA LYS A 272 -3.38 6.54 -44.19
C LYS A 272 -3.33 6.51 -42.65
N GLN A 273 -2.64 7.45 -42.02
CA GLN A 273 -2.46 7.53 -40.57
C GLN A 273 -3.40 8.54 -39.88
N ALA A 274 -4.14 9.34 -40.65
CA ALA A 274 -5.00 10.37 -40.08
C ALA A 274 -6.24 9.77 -39.40
N SER A 275 -6.64 10.35 -38.28
CA SER A 275 -7.93 10.08 -37.65
C SER A 275 -9.10 10.57 -38.53
N LEU A 276 -10.30 10.06 -38.28
CA LEU A 276 -11.51 10.52 -38.99
C LEU A 276 -11.80 12.03 -38.77
N ASP A 277 -11.42 12.56 -37.61
CA ASP A 277 -11.50 13.99 -37.30
C ASP A 277 -10.56 14.81 -38.18
N GLU A 278 -9.31 14.37 -38.34
CA GLU A 278 -8.33 15.02 -39.20
C GLU A 278 -8.74 14.94 -40.68
N LEU A 279 -9.25 13.79 -41.14
CA LEU A 279 -9.82 13.69 -42.49
C LEU A 279 -10.99 14.66 -42.70
N GLY A 280 -11.84 14.85 -41.69
CA GLY A 280 -12.93 15.83 -41.76
C GLY A 280 -12.44 17.26 -41.98
N ARG A 281 -11.34 17.65 -41.34
CA ARG A 281 -10.73 18.99 -41.52
C ARG A 281 -10.00 19.15 -42.85
N LEU A 282 -9.43 18.06 -43.38
CA LEU A 282 -8.74 18.06 -44.68
C LEU A 282 -9.70 17.99 -45.87
N ALA A 283 -10.96 17.61 -45.65
CA ALA A 283 -11.97 17.58 -46.70
C ALA A 283 -12.33 19.00 -47.17
N ASP A 284 -12.63 19.15 -48.46
CA ASP A 284 -13.14 20.39 -49.05
C ASP A 284 -14.49 20.12 -49.73
N PRO A 285 -15.61 20.68 -49.25
CA PRO A 285 -15.73 21.49 -48.02
C PRO A 285 -15.48 20.68 -46.73
N PRO A 286 -15.08 21.33 -45.61
CA PRO A 286 -14.84 20.65 -44.35
C PRO A 286 -16.04 19.82 -43.89
N LEU A 287 -15.75 18.61 -43.41
CA LEU A 287 -16.75 17.63 -42.97
C LEU A 287 -16.60 17.32 -41.49
N THR A 288 -17.71 16.95 -40.85
CA THR A 288 -17.64 16.34 -39.52
C THR A 288 -17.07 14.94 -39.60
N LYS A 289 -16.47 14.47 -38.50
CA LYS A 289 -16.01 13.08 -38.32
C LYS A 289 -17.03 12.06 -38.81
N ASP A 290 -18.28 12.22 -38.39
CA ASP A 290 -19.37 11.28 -38.71
C ASP A 290 -19.78 11.34 -40.18
N ALA A 291 -19.68 12.50 -40.82
CA ALA A 291 -19.93 12.63 -42.26
C ALA A 291 -18.87 11.88 -43.08
N VAL A 292 -17.58 12.02 -42.74
CA VAL A 292 -16.49 11.25 -43.38
C VAL A 292 -16.66 9.75 -43.11
N ALA A 293 -16.88 9.36 -41.86
CA ALA A 293 -17.10 7.96 -41.48
C ALA A 293 -18.32 7.35 -42.19
N GLY A 294 -19.39 8.13 -42.35
CA GLY A 294 -20.58 7.73 -43.10
C GLY A 294 -20.31 7.53 -44.59
N ARG A 295 -19.52 8.42 -45.22
CA ARG A 295 -19.12 8.29 -46.63
C ARG A 295 -18.25 7.05 -46.85
N ILE A 296 -17.22 6.84 -46.03
CA ILE A 296 -16.36 5.66 -46.10
C ILE A 296 -17.18 4.38 -45.93
N ARG A 297 -18.07 4.30 -44.94
CA ARG A 297 -18.94 3.12 -44.75
C ARG A 297 -19.83 2.83 -45.95
N ARG A 298 -20.42 3.86 -46.57
CA ARG A 298 -21.25 3.71 -47.77
C ARG A 298 -20.45 3.25 -48.99
N LEU A 299 -19.22 3.76 -49.15
CA LEU A 299 -18.30 3.31 -50.21
C LEU A 299 -18.02 1.81 -50.08
N LEU A 300 -17.62 1.36 -48.88
CA LEU A 300 -17.34 -0.05 -48.61
C LEU A 300 -18.58 -0.93 -48.87
N ALA A 301 -19.75 -0.54 -48.35
CA ALA A 301 -20.99 -1.30 -48.57
C ALA A 301 -21.45 -1.32 -50.04
N MET A 302 -21.09 -0.33 -50.84
CA MET A 302 -21.33 -0.33 -52.29
C MET A 302 -20.39 -1.31 -52.98
N ALA A 303 -19.10 -1.29 -52.64
CA ALA A 303 -18.11 -2.20 -53.20
C ALA A 303 -18.37 -3.66 -52.82
N ASP A 304 -18.76 -3.94 -51.57
CA ASP A 304 -19.06 -5.31 -51.12
C ASP A 304 -20.27 -5.90 -51.87
N ARG A 305 -21.31 -5.10 -52.12
CA ARG A 305 -22.46 -5.53 -52.95
C ARG A 305 -22.04 -5.82 -54.39
N ARG A 306 -21.21 -4.95 -54.98
CA ARG A 306 -20.71 -5.13 -56.34
C ARG A 306 -19.83 -6.38 -56.45
N ALA A 307 -19.00 -6.64 -55.44
CA ALA A 307 -18.17 -7.83 -55.38
C ALA A 307 -19.01 -9.12 -55.34
N GLU A 308 -20.11 -9.12 -54.57
CA GLU A 308 -21.06 -10.23 -54.50
C GLU A 308 -21.73 -10.51 -55.85
N GLU A 309 -22.20 -9.47 -56.55
CA GLU A 309 -22.78 -9.58 -57.90
C GLU A 309 -21.79 -10.16 -58.92
N LEU A 310 -20.51 -9.81 -58.81
CA LEU A 310 -19.44 -10.25 -59.70
C LEU A 310 -18.84 -11.61 -59.29
N GLY A 311 -19.21 -12.16 -58.12
CA GLY A 311 -18.64 -13.40 -57.59
C GLY A 311 -17.17 -13.30 -57.19
N ILE A 312 -16.68 -12.09 -56.87
CA ILE A 312 -15.28 -11.85 -56.46
C ILE A 312 -15.19 -11.58 -54.94
N PRO A 313 -14.01 -11.75 -54.31
CA PRO A 313 -13.83 -11.40 -52.90
C PRO A 313 -14.07 -9.90 -52.61
N GLY A 314 -14.81 -9.61 -51.54
CA GLY A 314 -15.15 -8.26 -51.11
C GLY A 314 -13.99 -7.46 -50.50
N THR A 315 -14.30 -6.29 -49.93
CA THR A 315 -13.29 -5.32 -49.44
C THR A 315 -12.43 -5.84 -48.28
N ASP A 316 -12.89 -6.86 -47.56
CA ASP A 316 -12.19 -7.46 -46.42
C ASP A 316 -11.13 -8.51 -46.81
N ALA A 317 -11.07 -8.93 -48.09
CA ALA A 317 -10.26 -10.08 -48.53
C ALA A 317 -8.72 -9.90 -48.39
N GLY A 318 -8.23 -8.67 -48.21
CA GLY A 318 -6.80 -8.36 -48.04
C GLY A 318 -6.37 -7.92 -46.63
N VAL A 319 -7.32 -7.67 -45.72
CA VAL A 319 -7.04 -7.03 -44.41
C VAL A 319 -6.49 -8.02 -43.37
N ALA A 320 -6.76 -9.32 -43.54
CA ALA A 320 -6.41 -10.36 -42.57
C ALA A 320 -4.91 -10.76 -42.57
N ALA A 321 -4.13 -10.42 -43.60
CA ALA A 321 -2.75 -10.88 -43.74
C ALA A 321 -1.70 -10.01 -43.01
N ASP A 322 -1.96 -8.70 -42.83
CA ASP A 322 -0.96 -7.74 -42.32
C ASP A 322 -1.25 -7.21 -40.89
N ALA A 323 -2.34 -7.64 -40.25
CA ALA A 323 -2.80 -7.07 -38.97
C ALA A 323 -2.35 -7.80 -37.70
N MET A 324 -1.47 -8.81 -37.79
CA MET A 324 -0.93 -9.53 -36.62
C MET A 324 0.50 -9.08 -36.31
N PRO A 325 0.72 -8.16 -35.35
CA PRO A 325 2.05 -7.97 -34.78
C PRO A 325 2.37 -9.11 -33.81
N SER A 326 3.61 -9.60 -33.88
CA SER A 326 4.21 -10.52 -32.91
C SER A 326 4.32 -9.89 -31.52
#